data_AF-A0A926BG83-F1
#
_entry.id   AF-A0A926BG83-F1
#
_cell.length_a   1.000
_cell.length_b   1.000
_cell.length_c   1.000
_cell.angle_alpha   90.00
_cell.angle_beta   90.00
_cell.angle_gamma   90.00
#
_symmetry.space_group_name_H-M   'P 1'
#
loop_
_entity.id
_entity.type
_entity.pdbx_description
1 polymer ?
#
loop_
_entity_poly.entity_id
_entity_poly.type
_entity_poly.pdbx_seq_one_letter_code
_entity_poly.pdbx_strand_id
1 'polypeptide(L)'
;MKFHFRLMPAEEIPPWGTEQGQPTLSWFGLTRGYFWIEVGGQELFRYTDAVLDHWQRLYPRSLRASLPYEEYQVARYWEDLLDMLPAILDPLPDDFAKRLVDASRWRSWEEGALRWAKECGDESLDIYSTGLEWWSQRRWQAWHLAHPPRLWLWRVKDMIHIRWDNRDITVDGMLVWEAQQGEYTLSVAEFLAAVESFHARFLSKMELRVNAVRTAWSRPKVKIDFDALILEQAARPGWLEYTVRPTTVQRALSWEQVREAIAATDQAE
;
A
#
# COMPACT_ATOMS: atom_id res chain seq x y z
N MET A 1 12.32 -5.06 9.32
CA MET A 1 10.97 -5.01 8.71
C MET A 1 10.68 -6.33 8.02
N LYS A 2 9.44 -6.82 8.05
CA LYS A 2 9.00 -8.00 7.30
C LYS A 2 7.60 -7.80 6.76
N PHE A 3 7.37 -8.14 5.51
CA PHE A 3 6.03 -8.21 4.93
C PHE A 3 5.48 -9.62 5.12
N HIS A 4 4.27 -9.75 5.65
CA HIS A 4 3.63 -11.02 5.91
C HIS A 4 2.37 -11.14 5.08
N PHE A 5 2.08 -12.37 4.67
CA PHE A 5 0.83 -12.66 3.98
C PHE A 5 0.41 -14.11 4.18
N ARG A 6 -0.90 -14.36 4.07
CA ARG A 6 -1.49 -15.70 4.04
C ARG A 6 -2.56 -15.76 2.97
N LEU A 7 -2.33 -16.57 1.95
CA LEU A 7 -3.35 -16.83 0.93
C LEU A 7 -4.44 -17.77 1.48
N MET A 8 -5.70 -17.49 1.15
CA MET A 8 -6.83 -18.37 1.48
C MET A 8 -6.82 -19.63 0.60
N PRO A 9 -7.42 -20.75 1.03
CA PRO A 9 -7.65 -21.91 0.17
C PRO A 9 -8.36 -21.52 -1.13
N ALA A 10 -7.97 -22.09 -2.27
CA ALA A 10 -8.50 -21.69 -3.57
C ALA A 10 -10.00 -22.00 -3.73
N GLU A 11 -10.46 -23.03 -3.02
CA GLU A 11 -11.85 -23.50 -2.97
C GLU A 11 -12.77 -22.49 -2.28
N GLU A 12 -12.22 -21.73 -1.32
CA GLU A 12 -12.95 -20.73 -0.52
C GLU A 12 -13.02 -19.36 -1.20
N ILE A 13 -12.24 -19.13 -2.26
CA ILE A 13 -12.20 -17.83 -2.94
C ILE A 13 -13.53 -17.60 -3.68
N PRO A 14 -14.29 -16.53 -3.35
CA PRO A 14 -15.48 -16.19 -4.09
C PRO A 14 -15.14 -15.86 -5.56
N PRO A 15 -15.87 -16.43 -6.53
CA PRO A 15 -15.64 -16.11 -7.93
C PRO A 15 -16.17 -14.71 -8.23
N TRP A 16 -15.70 -14.12 -9.32
CA TRP A 16 -16.07 -12.80 -9.78
C TRP A 16 -17.10 -12.91 -10.91
N GLY A 17 -17.91 -11.87 -11.12
CA GLY A 17 -19.00 -11.85 -12.11
C GLY A 17 -20.36 -11.59 -11.48
N THR A 18 -21.32 -11.15 -12.30
CA THR A 18 -22.71 -10.89 -11.88
C THR A 18 -23.56 -12.15 -11.98
N GLU A 19 -24.76 -12.14 -11.39
CA GLU A 19 -25.73 -13.25 -11.47
C GLU A 19 -26.08 -13.66 -12.91
N GLN A 20 -25.89 -12.76 -13.88
CA GLN A 20 -26.20 -12.95 -15.29
C GLN A 20 -25.00 -13.49 -16.10
N GLY A 21 -23.78 -13.42 -15.55
CA GLY A 21 -22.56 -13.87 -16.18
C GLY A 21 -22.08 -15.22 -15.65
N GLN A 22 -21.20 -15.89 -16.40
CA GLN A 22 -20.50 -17.07 -15.88
C GLN A 22 -19.47 -16.61 -14.83
N PRO A 23 -19.50 -17.13 -13.59
CA PRO A 23 -18.52 -16.76 -12.58
C PRO A 23 -17.10 -17.14 -12.99
N THR A 24 -16.13 -16.26 -12.74
CA THR A 24 -14.73 -16.44 -13.16
C THR A 24 -13.73 -16.25 -12.02
N LEU A 25 -12.53 -16.79 -12.17
CA LEU A 25 -11.37 -16.42 -11.36
C LEU A 25 -10.17 -16.14 -12.27
N SER A 26 -9.55 -14.99 -12.05
CA SER A 26 -8.29 -14.58 -12.67
C SER A 26 -7.11 -14.85 -11.74
N TRP A 27 -5.88 -14.61 -12.21
CA TRP A 27 -4.69 -14.63 -11.38
C TRP A 27 -4.83 -13.73 -10.14
N PHE A 28 -5.28 -12.48 -10.35
CA PHE A 28 -5.56 -11.54 -9.25
C PHE A 28 -6.57 -12.11 -8.27
N GLY A 29 -7.68 -12.68 -8.75
CA GLY A 29 -8.71 -13.29 -7.90
C GLY A 29 -8.17 -14.41 -7.01
N LEU A 30 -7.24 -15.22 -7.53
CA LEU A 30 -6.58 -16.31 -6.80
C LEU A 30 -5.62 -15.84 -5.69
N THR A 31 -5.35 -14.54 -5.60
CA THR A 31 -4.42 -13.97 -4.60
C THR A 31 -5.11 -13.56 -3.29
N ARG A 32 -6.42 -13.81 -3.15
CA ARG A 32 -7.19 -13.47 -1.95
C ARG A 32 -6.56 -14.07 -0.69
N GLY A 33 -6.42 -13.24 0.34
CA GLY A 33 -5.68 -13.56 1.54
C GLY A 33 -5.65 -12.43 2.56
N TYR A 34 -4.70 -12.51 3.48
CA TYR A 34 -4.40 -11.51 4.49
C TYR A 34 -3.00 -10.98 4.26
N PHE A 35 -2.76 -9.71 4.59
CA PHE A 35 -1.47 -9.05 4.49
C PHE A 35 -1.25 -8.14 5.69
N TRP A 36 -0.01 -8.07 6.18
CA TRP A 36 0.40 -7.14 7.23
C TRP A 36 1.90 -6.90 7.18
N ILE A 37 2.38 -5.88 7.90
CA ILE A 37 3.80 -5.53 7.96
C ILE A 37 4.26 -5.52 9.41
N GLU A 38 5.32 -6.28 9.71
CA GLU A 38 6.01 -6.20 11.00
C GLU A 38 7.16 -5.18 10.90
N VAL A 39 7.10 -4.13 11.71
CA VAL A 39 8.13 -3.07 11.76
C VAL A 39 8.19 -2.43 13.14
N GLY A 40 9.40 -2.25 13.69
CA GLY A 40 9.58 -1.63 15.01
C GLY A 40 8.82 -2.31 16.16
N GLY A 41 8.54 -3.62 16.06
CA GLY A 41 7.73 -4.35 17.04
C GLY A 41 6.21 -4.07 16.95
N GLN A 42 5.75 -3.47 15.86
CA GLN A 42 4.33 -3.21 15.58
C GLN A 42 3.87 -4.00 14.35
N GLU A 43 2.59 -4.34 14.29
CA GLU A 43 1.92 -4.93 13.12
C GLU A 43 1.08 -3.85 12.42
N LEU A 44 1.59 -3.31 11.30
CA LEU A 44 0.81 -2.41 10.46
C LEU A 44 -0.26 -3.21 9.69
N PHE A 45 -1.39 -2.58 9.39
CA PHE A 45 -2.61 -3.19 8.82
C PHE A 45 -3.36 -4.15 9.75
N ARG A 46 -2.99 -4.21 11.03
CA ARG A 46 -3.76 -4.92 12.06
C ARG A 46 -4.93 -4.06 12.54
N TYR A 47 -6.14 -4.60 12.50
CA TYR A 47 -7.32 -3.96 13.09
C TYR A 47 -7.32 -4.08 14.62
N THR A 48 -7.91 -3.10 15.31
CA THR A 48 -8.16 -3.23 16.75
C THR A 48 -9.29 -4.24 17.03
N ASP A 49 -9.26 -4.90 18.18
CA ASP A 49 -10.36 -5.78 18.59
C ASP A 49 -11.69 -5.00 18.70
N ALA A 50 -11.63 -3.73 19.14
CA ALA A 50 -12.81 -2.89 19.28
C ALA A 50 -13.56 -2.67 17.96
N VAL A 51 -12.85 -2.36 16.86
CA VAL A 51 -13.49 -2.16 15.55
C VAL A 51 -14.00 -3.48 14.97
N LEU A 52 -13.27 -4.57 15.18
CA LEU A 52 -13.68 -5.91 14.75
C LEU A 52 -14.98 -6.36 15.45
N ASP A 53 -15.06 -6.21 16.77
CA ASP A 53 -16.25 -6.51 17.55
C ASP A 53 -17.44 -5.64 17.16
N HIS A 54 -17.18 -4.38 16.79
CA HIS A 54 -18.21 -3.47 16.31
C HIS A 54 -18.76 -3.91 14.95
N TRP A 55 -17.89 -4.16 13.96
CA TRP A 55 -18.35 -4.62 12.65
C TRP A 55 -18.99 -6.01 12.70
N GLN A 56 -18.53 -6.91 13.58
CA GLN A 56 -19.15 -8.23 13.76
C GLN A 56 -20.60 -8.11 14.26
N ARG A 57 -20.90 -7.10 15.08
CA ARG A 57 -22.27 -6.82 15.54
C ARG A 57 -23.14 -6.21 14.44
N LEU A 58 -22.60 -5.29 13.63
CA LEU A 58 -23.33 -4.66 12.54
C LEU A 58 -23.57 -5.59 11.35
N TYR A 59 -22.59 -6.44 11.06
CA TYR A 59 -22.57 -7.29 9.87
C TYR A 59 -22.19 -8.74 10.21
N PRO A 60 -23.01 -9.45 11.01
CA PRO A 60 -22.66 -10.78 11.53
C PRO A 60 -22.47 -11.86 10.46
N ARG A 61 -22.90 -11.60 9.22
CA ARG A 61 -22.76 -12.51 8.07
C ARG A 61 -21.63 -12.13 7.10
N SER A 62 -21.06 -10.93 7.19
CA SER A 62 -20.02 -10.46 6.26
C SER A 62 -18.61 -10.61 6.82
N LEU A 63 -18.42 -10.53 8.14
CA LEU A 63 -17.14 -10.82 8.77
C LEU A 63 -16.96 -12.33 8.94
N ARG A 64 -16.19 -12.90 8.01
CA ARG A 64 -15.59 -14.23 8.13
C ARG A 64 -14.10 -14.17 8.44
N ALA A 65 -13.56 -12.98 8.70
CA ALA A 65 -12.14 -12.80 8.88
C ALA A 65 -11.66 -13.57 10.12
N SER A 66 -10.95 -14.67 9.88
CA SER A 66 -10.34 -15.50 10.94
C SER A 66 -9.14 -14.82 11.60
N LEU A 67 -8.66 -13.72 11.01
CA LEU A 67 -7.49 -12.97 11.43
C LEU A 67 -7.84 -11.47 11.52
N PRO A 68 -7.15 -10.70 12.37
CA PRO A 68 -7.41 -9.28 12.58
C PRO A 68 -6.80 -8.39 11.48
N TYR A 69 -6.95 -8.81 10.23
CA TYR A 69 -6.42 -8.16 9.04
C TYR A 69 -7.49 -8.10 7.96
N GLU A 70 -7.38 -7.14 7.05
CA GLU A 70 -8.25 -7.11 5.89
C GLU A 70 -8.07 -8.37 5.04
N GLU A 71 -9.19 -8.99 4.69
CA GLU A 71 -9.23 -10.08 3.72
C GLU A 71 -9.38 -9.51 2.30
N TYR A 72 -8.26 -9.37 1.59
CA TYR A 72 -8.24 -8.81 0.24
C TYR A 72 -7.22 -9.54 -0.66
N GLN A 73 -7.15 -9.17 -1.93
CA GLN A 73 -6.14 -9.68 -2.84
C GLN A 73 -4.75 -9.21 -2.40
N VAL A 74 -3.89 -10.16 -2.01
CA VAL A 74 -2.49 -9.90 -1.61
C VAL A 74 -1.71 -9.25 -2.76
N ALA A 75 -2.10 -9.55 -4.02
CA ALA A 75 -1.53 -8.90 -5.19
C ALA A 75 -1.65 -7.38 -5.14
N ARG A 76 -2.73 -6.80 -4.59
CA ARG A 76 -2.88 -5.33 -4.53
C ARG A 76 -1.84 -4.68 -3.62
N TYR A 77 -1.54 -5.29 -2.48
CA TYR A 77 -0.46 -4.82 -1.59
C TYR A 77 0.92 -4.97 -2.23
N TRP A 78 1.13 -6.07 -2.96
CA TRP A 78 2.36 -6.29 -3.71
C TRP A 78 2.53 -5.27 -4.84
N GLU A 79 1.48 -4.99 -5.60
CA GLU A 79 1.46 -3.98 -6.66
C GLU A 79 1.67 -2.57 -6.10
N ASP A 80 0.94 -2.18 -5.04
CA ASP A 80 1.13 -0.89 -4.34
C ASP A 80 2.59 -0.68 -3.94
N LEU A 81 3.22 -1.71 -3.34
CA LEU A 81 4.62 -1.65 -2.93
C LEU A 81 5.56 -1.43 -4.11
N LEU A 82 5.35 -2.16 -5.22
CA LEU A 82 6.16 -1.99 -6.42
C LEU A 82 5.93 -0.61 -7.07
N ASP A 83 4.71 -0.13 -7.12
CA ASP A 83 4.37 1.19 -7.68
C ASP A 83 5.05 2.31 -6.88
N MET A 84 5.12 2.18 -5.55
CA MET A 84 5.79 3.16 -4.68
C MET A 84 7.31 3.07 -4.70
N LEU A 85 7.88 1.90 -4.99
CA LEU A 85 9.29 1.60 -4.77
C LEU A 85 10.27 2.61 -5.43
N PRO A 86 10.04 3.09 -6.68
CA PRO A 86 10.90 4.11 -7.28
C PRO A 86 10.94 5.40 -6.46
N ALA A 87 9.79 5.88 -5.97
CA ALA A 87 9.73 7.08 -5.14
C ALA A 87 10.35 6.85 -3.75
N ILE A 88 10.16 5.66 -3.15
CA ILE A 88 10.80 5.32 -1.87
C ILE A 88 12.32 5.35 -2.00
N LEU A 89 12.88 4.73 -3.05
CA LEU A 89 14.33 4.59 -3.27
C LEU A 89 15.00 5.86 -3.78
N ASP A 90 14.21 6.79 -4.29
CA ASP A 90 14.68 8.09 -4.73
C ASP A 90 15.00 8.99 -3.51
N PRO A 91 16.28 9.33 -3.28
CA PRO A 91 16.68 10.03 -2.05
C PRO A 91 16.11 11.45 -2.01
N LEU A 92 15.60 11.81 -0.83
CA LEU A 92 15.18 13.18 -0.56
C LEU A 92 16.39 14.12 -0.48
N PRO A 93 16.27 15.34 -1.03
CA PRO A 93 17.24 16.39 -0.76
C PRO A 93 17.23 16.78 0.73
N ASP A 94 18.37 17.25 1.23
CA ASP A 94 18.59 17.53 2.65
C ASP A 94 17.60 18.56 3.23
N ASP A 95 17.15 19.53 2.43
CA ASP A 95 16.16 20.52 2.85
C ASP A 95 14.79 19.91 3.12
N PHE A 96 14.35 18.95 2.31
CA PHE A 96 13.12 18.19 2.54
C PHE A 96 13.25 17.24 3.72
N ALA A 97 14.39 16.54 3.83
CA ALA A 97 14.65 15.66 4.97
C ALA A 97 14.57 16.42 6.31
N LYS A 98 15.08 17.65 6.36
CA LYS A 98 14.99 18.53 7.55
C LYS A 98 13.55 18.90 7.89
N ARG A 99 12.68 19.17 6.90
CA ARG A 99 11.25 19.45 7.14
C ARG A 99 10.54 18.27 7.80
N LEU A 100 10.95 17.04 7.48
CA LEU A 100 10.34 15.83 8.01
C LEU A 100 10.80 15.43 9.41
N VAL A 101 11.84 16.05 9.98
CA VAL A 101 12.34 15.71 11.33
C VAL A 101 11.26 15.88 12.40
N ASP A 102 10.45 16.94 12.29
CA ASP A 102 9.32 17.17 13.19
C ASP A 102 8.02 16.79 12.47
N ALA A 103 7.52 15.58 12.79
CA ALA A 103 6.30 15.05 12.21
C ALA A 103 5.08 15.95 12.45
N SER A 104 5.02 16.60 13.62
CA SER A 104 3.90 17.47 13.99
C SER A 104 3.92 18.74 13.16
N ARG A 105 5.11 19.36 13.00
CA ARG A 105 5.29 20.55 12.19
C ARG A 105 4.98 20.28 10.71
N TRP A 106 5.46 19.16 10.17
CA TRP A 106 5.16 18.78 8.78
C TRP A 106 3.66 18.58 8.57
N ARG A 107 2.99 17.89 9.49
CA ARG A 107 1.54 17.67 9.43
C ARG A 107 0.76 18.99 9.52
N SER A 108 1.13 19.89 10.43
CA SER A 108 0.50 21.20 10.54
C SER A 108 0.65 22.01 9.26
N TRP A 109 1.83 21.96 8.63
CA TRP A 109 2.05 22.59 7.33
C TRP A 109 1.20 21.98 6.22
N GLU A 110 1.10 20.64 6.14
CA GLU A 110 0.25 19.97 5.14
C GLU A 110 -1.23 20.37 5.28
N GLU A 111 -1.73 20.43 6.53
CA GLU A 111 -3.10 20.85 6.83
C GLU A 111 -3.35 22.34 6.53
N GLY A 112 -2.36 23.20 6.80
CA GLY A 112 -2.38 24.63 6.47
C GLY A 112 -2.37 24.87 4.96
N ALA A 113 -1.43 24.23 4.26
CA ALA A 113 -1.27 24.26 2.81
C ALA A 113 -2.56 23.84 2.09
N LEU A 114 -3.20 22.75 2.51
CA LEU A 114 -4.45 22.28 1.90
C LEU A 114 -5.60 23.27 2.12
N ARG A 115 -5.65 23.91 3.30
CA ARG A 115 -6.68 24.90 3.63
C ARG A 115 -6.53 26.14 2.76
N TRP A 116 -5.32 26.70 2.71
CA TRP A 116 -4.98 27.81 1.83
C TRP A 116 -5.36 27.51 0.38
N ALA A 117 -4.96 26.35 -0.14
CA ALA A 117 -5.22 25.97 -1.52
C ALA A 117 -6.73 25.91 -1.85
N LYS A 118 -7.54 25.39 -0.91
CA LYS A 118 -9.01 25.38 -1.05
C LYS A 118 -9.64 26.77 -1.01
N GLU A 119 -9.07 27.69 -0.22
CA GLU A 119 -9.58 29.06 -0.07
C GLU A 119 -9.23 29.96 -1.27
N CYS A 120 -8.05 29.75 -1.87
CA CYS A 120 -7.55 30.58 -2.98
C CYS A 120 -7.97 30.10 -4.38
N GLY A 121 -8.46 28.85 -4.51
CA GLY A 121 -9.04 28.32 -5.75
C GLY A 121 -8.11 27.40 -6.55
N ASP A 122 -8.53 27.03 -7.76
CA ASP A 122 -7.95 25.92 -8.53
C ASP A 122 -6.44 26.07 -8.80
N GLU A 123 -5.95 27.27 -9.15
CA GLU A 123 -4.51 27.50 -9.35
C GLU A 123 -3.68 27.19 -8.09
N SER A 124 -4.23 27.45 -6.91
CA SER A 124 -3.57 27.14 -5.64
C SER A 124 -3.63 25.66 -5.28
N LEU A 125 -4.67 24.94 -5.74
CA LEU A 125 -4.74 23.48 -5.66
C LEU A 125 -3.68 22.80 -6.53
N ASP A 126 -3.38 23.34 -7.70
CA ASP A 126 -2.30 22.85 -8.56
C ASP A 126 -0.92 23.09 -7.92
N ILE A 127 -0.70 24.26 -7.31
CA ILE A 127 0.53 24.56 -6.55
C ILE A 127 0.67 23.59 -5.37
N TYR A 128 -0.37 23.41 -4.58
CA TYR A 128 -0.39 22.46 -3.46
C TYR A 128 -0.06 21.04 -3.92
N SER A 129 -0.72 20.58 -5.00
CA SER A 129 -0.50 19.24 -5.56
C SER A 129 0.94 19.07 -6.03
N THR A 130 1.49 20.08 -6.71
CA THR A 130 2.90 20.10 -7.15
C THR A 130 3.87 20.01 -5.95
N GLY A 131 3.60 20.73 -4.87
CA GLY A 131 4.43 20.76 -3.66
C GLY A 131 4.40 19.44 -2.87
N LEU A 132 3.32 18.66 -2.96
CA LEU A 132 3.13 17.42 -2.21
C LEU A 132 3.20 16.13 -3.03
N GLU A 133 3.35 16.21 -4.35
CA GLU A 133 3.41 15.01 -5.20
C GLU A 133 4.51 14.03 -4.77
N TRP A 134 5.68 14.53 -4.38
CA TRP A 134 6.77 13.69 -3.89
C TRP A 134 6.40 12.96 -2.58
N TRP A 135 5.59 13.57 -1.72
CA TRP A 135 5.15 13.02 -0.44
C TRP A 135 4.01 12.02 -0.63
N SER A 136 3.07 12.31 -1.54
CA SER A 136 1.95 11.45 -1.88
C SER A 136 2.41 10.12 -2.52
N GLN A 137 3.41 10.16 -3.41
CA GLN A 137 4.00 8.97 -4.04
C GLN A 137 4.74 8.05 -3.05
N ARG A 138 5.10 8.58 -1.87
CA ARG A 138 5.77 7.86 -0.79
C ARG A 138 4.81 7.35 0.28
N ARG A 139 3.50 7.61 0.11
CA ARG A 139 2.43 7.14 0.98
C ARG A 139 1.84 5.83 0.46
N TRP A 140 1.69 4.85 1.34
CA TRP A 140 0.93 3.65 1.04
C TRP A 140 -0.55 4.00 0.93
N GLN A 141 -1.08 3.95 -0.29
CA GLN A 141 -2.42 4.47 -0.54
C GLN A 141 -3.52 3.48 -0.13
N ALA A 142 -3.33 2.18 -0.39
CA ALA A 142 -4.27 1.11 -0.06
C ALA A 142 -5.74 1.47 -0.36
N TRP A 143 -6.00 2.02 -1.55
CA TRP A 143 -7.30 2.58 -1.96
C TRP A 143 -8.47 1.58 -1.91
N HIS A 144 -8.19 0.28 -1.85
CA HIS A 144 -9.19 -0.76 -1.67
C HIS A 144 -9.77 -0.82 -0.23
N LEU A 145 -9.14 -0.16 0.74
CA LEU A 145 -9.62 -0.07 2.11
C LEU A 145 -10.56 1.13 2.28
N ALA A 146 -11.63 0.97 3.03
CA ALA A 146 -12.51 2.09 3.39
C ALA A 146 -11.80 3.12 4.29
N HIS A 147 -10.86 2.67 5.12
CA HIS A 147 -10.15 3.49 6.10
C HIS A 147 -8.63 3.21 6.02
N PRO A 148 -7.94 3.50 4.90
CA PRO A 148 -6.57 3.07 4.67
C PRO A 148 -5.61 3.63 5.73
N PRO A 149 -4.63 2.84 6.22
CA PRO A 149 -3.67 3.34 7.19
C PRO A 149 -2.79 4.40 6.55
N ARG A 150 -2.33 5.33 7.36
CA ARG A 150 -1.40 6.39 6.98
C ARG A 150 0.01 5.92 7.25
N LEU A 151 0.69 5.49 6.19
CA LEU A 151 2.03 4.94 6.20
C LEU A 151 2.86 5.60 5.11
N TRP A 152 4.02 6.14 5.46
CA TRP A 152 4.98 6.73 4.53
C TRP A 152 6.33 6.06 4.61
N LEU A 153 6.97 5.90 3.46
CA LEU A 153 8.33 5.36 3.34
C LEU A 153 9.16 6.29 2.45
N TRP A 154 10.32 6.74 2.94
CA TRP A 154 11.20 7.62 2.17
C TRP A 154 12.66 7.37 2.47
N ARG A 155 13.53 7.74 1.53
CA ARG A 155 14.97 7.58 1.68
C ARG A 155 15.65 8.90 2.03
N VAL A 156 16.52 8.85 3.05
CA VAL A 156 17.53 9.89 3.32
C VAL A 156 18.89 9.21 3.28
N LYS A 157 19.73 9.61 2.33
CA LYS A 157 21.05 8.99 2.08
C LYS A 157 20.95 7.47 1.87
N ASP A 158 21.41 6.66 2.82
CA ASP A 158 21.45 5.19 2.80
C ASP A 158 20.42 4.54 3.72
N MET A 159 19.52 5.35 4.31
CA MET A 159 18.49 4.91 5.23
C MET A 159 17.09 5.09 4.65
N ILE A 160 16.24 4.10 4.85
CA ILE A 160 14.79 4.18 4.66
C ILE A 160 14.17 4.55 6.00
N HIS A 161 13.37 5.60 5.99
CA HIS A 161 12.53 6.02 7.08
C HIS A 161 11.10 5.58 6.81
N ILE A 162 10.44 5.08 7.85
CA ILE A 162 9.07 4.61 7.83
C ILE A 162 8.34 5.38 8.93
N ARG A 163 7.21 6.00 8.61
CA ARG A 163 6.35 6.69 9.58
C ARG A 163 4.91 6.24 9.41
N TRP A 164 4.22 6.05 10.52
CA TRP A 164 2.77 5.88 10.53
C TRP A 164 2.11 6.77 11.57
N ASP A 165 0.91 7.27 11.27
CA ASP A 165 0.06 8.02 12.19
C ASP A 165 -1.41 7.78 11.85
N ASN A 166 -2.02 6.86 12.58
CA ASN A 166 -3.39 6.37 12.40
C ASN A 166 -4.35 6.89 13.50
N ARG A 167 -3.89 7.82 14.36
CA ARG A 167 -4.64 8.27 15.55
C ARG A 167 -5.98 8.93 15.24
N ASP A 168 -6.14 9.46 14.03
CA ASP A 168 -7.36 10.10 13.55
C ASP A 168 -8.19 9.20 12.62
N ILE A 169 -7.78 7.94 12.44
CA ILE A 169 -8.53 6.97 11.65
C ILE A 169 -9.46 6.20 12.58
N THR A 170 -10.70 6.66 12.66
CA THR A 170 -11.74 6.09 13.52
C THR A 170 -13.01 5.72 12.77
N VAL A 171 -13.71 4.70 13.26
CA VAL A 171 -15.10 4.36 12.87
C VAL A 171 -15.95 4.41 14.12
N ASP A 172 -17.00 5.23 14.13
CA ASP A 172 -17.88 5.44 15.28
C ASP A 172 -17.11 5.72 16.60
N GLY A 173 -16.04 6.52 16.50
CA GLY A 173 -15.16 6.86 17.63
C GLY A 173 -14.18 5.77 18.07
N MET A 174 -14.17 4.60 17.41
CA MET A 174 -13.21 3.51 17.67
C MET A 174 -12.04 3.61 16.71
N LEU A 175 -10.82 3.43 17.23
CA LEU A 175 -9.61 3.39 16.43
C LEU A 175 -9.63 2.17 15.50
N VAL A 176 -9.38 2.38 14.21
CA VAL A 176 -9.40 1.28 13.24
C VAL A 176 -8.17 0.39 13.37
N TRP A 177 -6.98 1.01 13.43
CA TRP A 177 -5.69 0.31 13.35
C TRP A 177 -5.06 0.13 14.73
N GLU A 178 -4.38 -0.98 15.00
CA GLU A 178 -3.69 -1.19 16.28
C GLU A 178 -2.44 -0.32 16.40
N ALA A 179 -1.62 -0.26 15.35
CA ALA A 179 -0.45 0.58 15.29
C ALA A 179 -0.84 2.07 15.16
N GLN A 180 -0.92 2.77 16.28
CA GLN A 180 -1.42 4.16 16.35
C GLN A 180 -0.47 5.19 15.75
N GLN A 181 0.79 5.19 16.18
CA GLN A 181 1.78 6.15 15.74
C GLN A 181 3.17 5.54 15.92
N GLY A 182 4.09 5.84 15.03
CA GLY A 182 5.49 5.51 15.23
C GLY A 182 6.35 5.81 14.03
N GLU A 183 7.66 5.66 14.27
CA GLU A 183 8.69 5.79 13.27
C GLU A 183 9.69 4.64 13.41
N TYR A 184 10.23 4.22 12.28
CA TYR A 184 11.26 3.21 12.23
C TYR A 184 12.23 3.53 11.10
N THR A 185 13.51 3.23 11.30
CA THR A 185 14.54 3.45 10.29
C THR A 185 15.32 2.16 10.11
N LEU A 186 15.66 1.85 8.85
CA LEU A 186 16.47 0.71 8.46
C LEU A 186 17.33 1.08 7.24
N SER A 187 18.39 0.34 6.98
CA SER A 187 19.21 0.60 5.79
C SER A 187 18.43 0.30 4.50
N VAL A 188 18.81 0.94 3.40
CA VAL A 188 18.27 0.62 2.06
C VAL A 188 18.46 -0.86 1.72
N ALA A 189 19.59 -1.45 2.12
CA ALA A 189 19.87 -2.87 1.90
C ALA A 189 18.88 -3.79 2.64
N GLU A 190 18.60 -3.52 3.91
CA GLU A 190 17.62 -4.30 4.69
C GLU A 190 16.19 -4.13 4.14
N PHE A 191 15.84 -2.93 3.70
CA PHE A 191 14.55 -2.67 3.08
C PHE A 191 14.38 -3.44 1.77
N LEU A 192 15.36 -3.36 0.86
CA LEU A 192 15.35 -4.09 -0.40
C LEU A 192 15.29 -5.60 -0.18
N ALA A 193 16.08 -6.13 0.76
CA ALA A 193 16.03 -7.55 1.12
C ALA A 193 14.64 -7.98 1.62
N ALA A 194 13.93 -7.12 2.37
CA ALA A 194 12.56 -7.39 2.80
C ALA A 194 11.57 -7.39 1.63
N VAL A 195 11.70 -6.46 0.67
CA VAL A 195 10.89 -6.38 -0.55
C VAL A 195 11.11 -7.61 -1.43
N GLU A 196 12.37 -7.97 -1.68
CA GLU A 196 12.76 -9.16 -2.46
C GLU A 196 12.23 -10.45 -1.82
N SER A 197 12.38 -10.59 -0.50
CA SER A 197 11.86 -11.74 0.24
C SER A 197 10.34 -11.85 0.17
N PHE A 198 9.62 -10.72 0.21
CA PHE A 198 8.17 -10.72 0.02
C PHE A 198 7.79 -11.15 -1.40
N HIS A 199 8.37 -10.50 -2.40
CA HIS A 199 8.14 -10.78 -3.81
C HIS A 199 8.38 -12.27 -4.14
N ALA A 200 9.54 -12.82 -3.76
CA ALA A 200 9.89 -14.20 -4.02
C ALA A 200 8.93 -15.19 -3.34
N ARG A 201 8.62 -14.99 -2.05
CA ARG A 201 7.69 -15.87 -1.32
C ARG A 201 6.28 -15.79 -1.90
N PHE A 202 5.81 -14.59 -2.25
CA PHE A 202 4.48 -14.39 -2.83
C PHE A 202 4.35 -15.09 -4.18
N LEU A 203 5.28 -14.85 -5.09
CA LEU A 203 5.25 -15.46 -6.42
C LEU A 203 5.45 -16.98 -6.38
N SER A 204 6.30 -17.50 -5.50
CA SER A 204 6.44 -18.94 -5.30
C SER A 204 5.14 -19.59 -4.83
N LYS A 205 4.43 -18.97 -3.86
CA LYS A 205 3.11 -19.47 -3.44
C LYS A 205 2.07 -19.39 -4.55
N MET A 206 2.11 -18.33 -5.38
CA MET A 206 1.21 -18.20 -6.52
C MET A 206 1.52 -19.22 -7.61
N GLU A 207 2.79 -19.53 -7.88
CA GLU A 207 3.17 -20.58 -8.83
C GLU A 207 2.63 -21.95 -8.42
N LEU A 208 2.82 -22.33 -7.16
CA LEU A 208 2.26 -23.57 -6.60
C LEU A 208 0.74 -23.61 -6.74
N ARG A 209 0.07 -22.48 -6.47
CA ARG A 209 -1.38 -22.34 -6.59
C ARG A 209 -1.87 -22.48 -8.03
N VAL A 210 -1.24 -21.77 -8.96
CA VAL A 210 -1.58 -21.83 -10.38
C VAL A 210 -1.45 -23.26 -10.90
N ASN A 211 -0.37 -23.95 -10.53
CA ASN A 211 -0.17 -25.35 -10.88
C ASN A 211 -1.25 -26.26 -10.27
N ALA A 212 -1.57 -26.11 -8.98
CA ALA A 212 -2.60 -26.90 -8.32
C ALA A 212 -3.99 -26.70 -8.94
N VAL A 213 -4.36 -25.44 -9.20
CA VAL A 213 -5.62 -25.08 -9.87
C VAL A 213 -5.68 -25.67 -11.27
N ARG A 214 -4.59 -25.60 -12.05
CA ARG A 214 -4.54 -26.20 -13.39
C ARG A 214 -4.73 -27.71 -13.38
N THR A 215 -4.14 -28.42 -12.43
CA THR A 215 -4.17 -29.89 -12.38
C THR A 215 -5.42 -30.44 -11.73
N ALA A 216 -6.00 -29.75 -10.76
CA ALA A 216 -7.05 -30.30 -9.89
C ALA A 216 -8.19 -29.32 -9.59
N TRP A 217 -8.58 -28.46 -10.54
CA TRP A 217 -9.69 -27.54 -10.33
C TRP A 217 -11.01 -28.29 -10.04
N SER A 218 -11.57 -28.04 -8.85
CA SER A 218 -12.73 -28.78 -8.33
C SER A 218 -14.06 -28.05 -8.49
N ARG A 219 -14.06 -26.83 -9.03
CA ARG A 219 -15.25 -25.94 -9.12
C ARG A 219 -15.68 -25.73 -10.57
N PRO A 220 -16.35 -26.70 -11.22
CA PRO A 220 -16.65 -26.66 -12.65
C PRO A 220 -17.58 -25.51 -13.07
N LYS A 221 -18.31 -24.91 -12.13
CA LYS A 221 -19.18 -23.75 -12.38
C LYS A 221 -18.42 -22.42 -12.43
N VAL A 222 -17.15 -22.41 -12.02
CA VAL A 222 -16.27 -21.23 -12.03
C VAL A 222 -15.26 -21.40 -13.16
N LYS A 223 -15.33 -20.52 -14.15
CA LYS A 223 -14.44 -20.53 -15.30
C LYS A 223 -13.08 -19.94 -14.92
N ILE A 224 -12.02 -20.61 -15.36
CA ILE A 224 -10.64 -20.11 -15.30
C ILE A 224 -10.07 -20.20 -16.70
N ASP A 225 -9.48 -19.11 -17.16
CA ASP A 225 -8.64 -19.11 -18.35
C ASP A 225 -7.23 -19.55 -17.93
N PHE A 226 -6.94 -20.85 -18.11
CA PHE A 226 -5.66 -21.41 -17.66
C PHE A 226 -4.47 -20.89 -18.46
N ASP A 227 -4.65 -20.61 -19.75
CA ASP A 227 -3.57 -20.10 -20.58
C ASP A 227 -3.21 -18.67 -20.15
N ALA A 228 -4.22 -17.81 -19.95
CA ALA A 228 -4.00 -16.47 -19.40
C ALA A 228 -3.36 -16.53 -18.01
N LEU A 229 -3.79 -17.47 -17.16
CA LEU A 229 -3.24 -17.63 -15.81
C LEU A 229 -1.75 -18.00 -15.82
N ILE A 230 -1.34 -18.90 -16.72
CA ILE A 230 0.06 -19.31 -16.89
C ILE A 230 0.89 -18.15 -17.42
N LEU A 231 0.38 -17.46 -18.46
CA LEU A 231 1.06 -16.33 -19.07
C LEU A 231 1.29 -15.20 -18.05
N GLU A 232 0.26 -14.86 -17.27
CA GLU A 232 0.35 -13.84 -16.24
C GLU A 232 1.36 -14.25 -15.16
N GLN A 233 1.26 -15.47 -14.61
CA GLN A 233 2.20 -15.97 -13.60
C GLN A 233 3.65 -15.94 -14.08
N ALA A 234 3.91 -16.27 -15.36
CA ALA A 234 5.25 -16.26 -15.93
C ALA A 234 5.81 -14.82 -16.10
N ALA A 235 4.95 -13.82 -16.27
CA ALA A 235 5.36 -12.43 -16.43
C ALA A 235 5.67 -11.72 -15.10
N ARG A 236 4.94 -12.05 -14.00
CA ARG A 236 5.05 -11.35 -12.71
C ARG A 236 6.45 -11.32 -12.08
N PRO A 237 7.32 -12.35 -12.18
CA PRO A 237 8.69 -12.29 -11.65
C PRO A 237 9.53 -11.12 -12.19
N GLY A 238 9.33 -10.70 -13.44
CA GLY A 238 10.09 -9.61 -14.04
C GLY A 238 9.74 -8.22 -13.51
N TRP A 239 8.63 -8.08 -12.76
CA TRP A 239 8.11 -6.77 -12.35
C TRP A 239 9.02 -6.07 -11.35
N LEU A 240 9.55 -6.79 -10.35
CA LEU A 240 10.45 -6.19 -9.37
C LEU A 240 11.72 -5.67 -10.03
N GLU A 241 12.33 -6.48 -10.90
CA GLU A 241 13.55 -6.09 -11.63
C GLU A 241 13.31 -4.85 -12.49
N TYR A 242 12.15 -4.77 -13.16
CA TYR A 242 11.78 -3.60 -13.94
C TYR A 242 11.66 -2.33 -13.08
N THR A 243 11.04 -2.45 -11.90
CA THR A 243 10.80 -1.34 -10.98
C THR A 243 12.07 -0.79 -10.34
N VAL A 244 13.01 -1.66 -9.93
CA VAL A 244 14.23 -1.22 -9.21
C VAL A 244 15.34 -0.70 -10.13
N ARG A 245 15.16 -0.78 -11.46
CA ARG A 245 16.17 -0.27 -12.40
C ARG A 245 16.37 1.24 -12.20
N PRO A 246 17.62 1.73 -12.15
CA PRO A 246 17.91 3.16 -11.97
C PRO A 246 17.26 4.07 -13.02
N THR A 247 17.00 3.55 -14.22
CA THR A 247 16.34 4.26 -15.32
C THR A 247 14.84 4.45 -15.14
N THR A 248 14.21 3.74 -14.19
CA THR A 248 12.76 3.74 -13.97
C THR A 248 12.33 4.84 -13.00
N VAL A 249 13.27 5.46 -12.27
CA VAL A 249 13.02 6.65 -11.45
C VAL A 249 12.91 7.87 -12.38
N GLN A 250 11.79 7.98 -13.10
CA GLN A 250 11.44 9.21 -13.79
C GLN A 250 10.58 10.05 -12.84
N ARG A 251 11.18 11.09 -12.25
CA ARG A 251 10.38 12.10 -11.56
C ARG A 251 9.60 12.89 -12.60
N ALA A 252 8.28 12.97 -12.44
CA ALA A 252 7.45 13.84 -13.25
C ALA A 252 7.78 15.34 -13.02
N LEU A 253 8.24 15.69 -11.81
CA LEU A 253 8.59 17.04 -11.39
C LEU A 253 10.05 17.12 -10.92
N SER A 254 10.73 18.22 -11.25
CA SER A 254 12.05 18.51 -10.70
C SER A 254 11.95 18.96 -9.23
N TRP A 255 12.99 18.76 -8.44
CA TRP A 255 13.04 19.29 -7.08
C TRP A 255 13.00 20.82 -7.03
N GLU A 256 13.34 21.51 -8.13
CA GLU A 256 13.21 22.97 -8.24
C GLU A 256 11.74 23.37 -8.32
N GLN A 257 10.95 22.73 -9.18
CA GLN A 257 9.50 22.95 -9.28
C GLN A 257 8.78 22.67 -7.96
N VAL A 258 9.16 21.59 -7.27
CA VAL A 258 8.61 21.26 -5.95
C VAL A 258 8.97 22.33 -4.92
N ARG A 259 10.20 22.85 -4.93
CA ARG A 259 10.62 23.93 -4.01
C ARG A 259 9.88 25.22 -4.27
N GLU A 260 9.71 25.60 -5.53
CA GLU A 260 8.93 26.79 -5.92
C GLU A 260 7.49 26.68 -5.43
N ALA A 261 6.86 25.52 -5.60
CA ALA A 261 5.52 25.27 -5.12
C ALA A 261 5.41 25.36 -3.58
N ILE A 262 6.33 24.74 -2.85
CA ILE A 262 6.37 24.82 -1.39
C ILE A 262 6.62 26.26 -0.91
N ALA A 263 7.52 27.00 -1.57
CA ALA A 263 7.81 28.38 -1.21
C ALA A 263 6.59 29.31 -1.46
N ALA A 264 5.82 29.07 -2.52
CA ALA A 264 4.58 29.79 -2.78
C ALA A 264 3.55 29.54 -1.67
N THR A 265 3.46 28.32 -1.16
CA THR A 265 2.59 27.99 -0.02
C THR A 265 3.10 28.57 1.30
N ASP A 266 4.40 28.52 1.57
CA ASP A 266 5.02 29.09 2.78
C ASP A 266 4.81 30.61 2.89
N GLN A 267 4.72 31.34 1.77
CA GLN A 267 4.47 32.79 1.75
C GLN A 267 3.02 33.17 2.04
N ALA A 268 2.11 32.20 2.02
CA ALA A 268 0.69 32.41 2.20
C ALA A 268 0.16 32.07 3.61
N GLU A 269 1.01 31.48 4.47
CA GLU A 269 0.77 31.31 5.93
C GLU A 269 1.18 32.56 6.73
#